data_AF-A0A562P9F1-F1
#
_entry.id   AF-A0A562P9F1-F1
#
_cell.length_a   1.000
_cell.length_b   1.000
_cell.length_c   1.000
_cell.angle_alpha   90.00
_cell.angle_beta   90.00
_cell.angle_gamma   90.00
#
_symmetry.space_group_name_H-M   'P 1'
#
loop_
_entity.id
_entity.type
_entity.pdbx_description
1 polymer ?
#
loop_
_entity_poly.entity_id
_entity_poly.type
_entity_poly.pdbx_seq_one_letter_code
_entity_poly.pdbx_strand_id
1 'polypeptide(L)'
;MNPNKSLYTAGYAKGAVPTNPAELPRFLDAELARIEALLKLLRTNAMDPTYEAPTRPRAGMLVYAPGAPYWDPGAGEGIYLYTSGGTWMKL
;
A
#
# COMPACT_ATOMS: atom_id res chain seq x y z
N MET A 1 -8.49 14.06 1.44
CA MET A 1 -7.55 12.92 1.39
C MET A 1 -6.42 13.32 0.47
N ASN A 2 -5.17 13.21 0.93
CA ASN A 2 -4.00 13.49 0.09
C ASN A 2 -3.86 12.34 -0.92
N PRO A 3 -3.90 12.61 -2.24
CA PRO A 3 -3.83 11.57 -3.28
C PRO A 3 -2.48 10.84 -3.35
N ASN A 4 -1.44 11.31 -2.65
CA ASN A 4 -0.09 10.73 -2.72
C ASN A 4 0.26 9.77 -1.57
N LYS A 5 -0.72 9.29 -0.79
CA LYS A 5 -0.45 8.34 0.31
C LYS A 5 -0.47 6.91 -0.23
N SER A 6 0.72 6.34 -0.44
CA SER A 6 0.84 4.98 -0.93
C SER A 6 0.20 3.95 0.01
N LEU A 7 -0.40 2.91 -0.58
CA LEU A 7 -0.99 1.77 0.13
C LEU A 7 -0.01 1.09 1.10
N TYR A 8 1.30 1.09 0.79
CA TYR A 8 2.33 0.51 1.65
C TYR A 8 2.53 1.26 2.98
N THR A 9 2.14 2.54 3.03
CA THR A 9 2.27 3.42 4.20
C THR A 9 0.92 3.71 4.86
N ALA A 10 -0.17 3.26 4.24
CA ALA A 10 -1.54 3.41 4.75
C ALA A 10 -1.90 2.21 5.64
N GLY A 11 -1.21 2.05 6.77
CA GLY A 11 -1.65 1.12 7.80
C GLY A 11 -3.03 1.54 8.32
N TYR A 12 -4.03 0.66 8.23
CA TYR A 12 -5.29 0.86 8.94
C TYR A 12 -5.04 0.74 10.44
N ALA A 13 -5.42 1.78 11.18
CA ALA A 13 -5.50 1.77 12.62
C ALA A 13 -6.90 2.20 13.02
N LYS A 14 -7.59 1.36 13.81
CA LYS A 14 -8.91 1.69 14.33
C LYS A 14 -8.84 2.94 15.21
N GLY A 15 -9.89 3.75 15.17
CA GLY A 15 -10.06 4.83 16.14
C GLY A 15 -10.24 4.31 17.56
N ALA A 16 -10.04 5.20 18.54
CA ALA A 16 -10.37 4.91 19.93
C ALA A 16 -11.89 4.69 20.06
N VAL A 17 -12.27 3.52 20.60
CA VAL A 17 -13.68 3.17 20.80
C VAL A 17 -14.24 4.03 21.94
N PRO A 18 -15.34 4.77 21.73
CA PRO A 18 -15.96 5.54 22.80
C PRO A 18 -16.45 4.66 23.95
N THR A 19 -16.35 5.17 25.18
CA THR A 19 -16.90 4.49 26.37
C THR A 19 -18.38 4.79 26.59
N ASN A 20 -18.87 5.90 26.03
CA ASN A 20 -20.28 6.28 26.05
C ASN A 20 -21.05 5.53 24.94
N PRO A 21 -22.05 4.67 25.28
CA PRO A 21 -22.81 3.92 24.28
C PRO A 21 -23.54 4.78 23.24
N ALA A 22 -23.96 6.00 23.60
CA ALA A 22 -24.65 6.91 22.69
C ALA A 22 -23.77 7.39 21.52
N GLU A 23 -22.45 7.30 21.65
CA GLU A 23 -21.49 7.71 20.62
C GLU A 23 -21.10 6.58 19.67
N LEU A 24 -21.47 5.33 19.99
CA LEU A 24 -21.13 4.15 19.19
C LEU A 24 -21.67 4.21 17.76
N PRO A 25 -22.92 4.66 17.48
CA PRO A 25 -23.41 4.71 16.10
C PRO A 25 -22.53 5.58 15.20
N ARG A 26 -22.19 6.79 15.64
CA ARG A 26 -21.32 7.72 14.91
C ARG A 26 -19.90 7.16 14.73
N PHE A 27 -19.37 6.49 15.76
CA PHE A 27 -18.06 5.86 15.68
C PHE A 27 -18.05 4.74 14.62
N LEU A 28 -19.06 3.88 14.61
CA LEU A 28 -19.19 2.79 13.65
C LEU A 28 -19.29 3.31 12.22
N ASP A 29 -20.12 4.31 11.96
CA ASP A 29 -20.22 4.93 10.63
C ASP A 29 -18.86 5.45 10.16
N ALA A 30 -18.12 6.13 11.05
CA ALA A 30 -16.80 6.68 10.72
C ALA A 30 -15.73 5.60 10.48
N GLU A 31 -15.74 4.51 11.25
CA GLU A 31 -14.82 3.38 11.04
C GLU A 31 -15.13 2.63 9.75
N LEU A 32 -16.42 2.32 9.51
CA LEU A 32 -16.87 1.62 8.30
C LEU A 32 -16.57 2.42 7.04
N ALA A 33 -16.75 3.75 7.07
CA ALA A 33 -16.37 4.62 5.95
C ALA A 33 -14.85 4.60 5.68
N ARG A 34 -14.00 4.53 6.72
CA ARG A 34 -12.54 4.40 6.53
C ARG A 34 -12.15 3.05 5.93
N ILE A 35 -12.79 1.97 6.37
CA ILE A 35 -12.59 0.63 5.80
C ILE A 35 -13.05 0.61 4.34
N GLU A 36 -14.22 1.16 4.03
CA GLU A 36 -14.73 1.25 2.66
C GLU A 36 -13.76 2.03 1.75
N ALA A 37 -13.19 3.14 2.24
CA ALA A 37 -12.20 3.91 1.48
C ALA A 37 -10.94 3.09 1.18
N LEU A 38 -10.44 2.31 2.14
CA LEU A 38 -9.30 1.41 1.93
C LEU A 38 -9.64 0.31 0.92
N LEU A 39 -10.82 -0.29 1.02
CA LEU A 39 -11.28 -1.31 0.08
C LEU A 39 -11.44 -0.74 -1.35
N LYS A 40 -11.93 0.50 -1.49
CA LYS A 40 -11.99 1.20 -2.78
C LYS A 40 -10.60 1.43 -3.36
N LEU A 41 -9.64 1.83 -2.53
CA LEU A 41 -8.25 2.03 -2.94
C LEU A 41 -7.62 0.71 -3.44
N LEU A 42 -7.86 -0.39 -2.73
CA LEU A 42 -7.46 -1.74 -3.16
C LEU A 42 -8.13 -2.15 -4.48
N ARG A 43 -9.42 -1.80 -4.68
CA ARG A 43 -10.17 -2.14 -5.90
C ARG A 43 -9.64 -1.41 -7.14
N THR A 44 -8.96 -0.27 -6.98
CA THR A 44 -8.38 0.46 -8.11
C THR A 44 -7.20 -0.25 -8.77
N ASN A 45 -6.71 -1.37 -8.21
CA ASN A 45 -5.70 -2.29 -8.78
C ASN A 45 -4.40 -1.63 -9.31
N ALA A 46 -4.18 -0.37 -8.99
CA ALA A 46 -2.99 0.37 -9.34
C ALA A 46 -2.02 0.23 -8.16
N MET A 47 -0.97 -0.57 -8.35
CA MET A 47 0.19 -0.50 -7.47
C MET A 47 0.85 0.86 -7.69
N ASP A 48 1.08 1.60 -6.61
CA ASP A 48 1.83 2.86 -6.71
C ASP A 48 3.25 2.57 -7.21
N PRO A 49 3.79 3.37 -8.14
CA PRO A 49 5.16 3.24 -8.58
C PRO A 49 6.13 3.50 -7.41
N THR A 50 7.07 2.58 -7.28
CA THR A 50 8.20 2.65 -6.34
C THR A 50 9.34 3.33 -7.06
N TYR A 51 9.59 4.60 -6.74
CA TYR A 51 10.59 5.42 -7.43
C TYR A 51 12.03 5.18 -6.97
N GLU A 52 12.23 4.52 -5.82
CA GLU A 52 13.53 4.20 -5.22
C GLU A 52 13.57 2.77 -4.68
N ALA A 53 14.73 2.12 -4.73
CA ALA A 53 14.91 0.77 -4.23
C ALA A 53 14.59 0.67 -2.72
N PRO A 54 13.76 -0.30 -2.27
CA PRO A 54 13.55 -0.55 -0.85
C PRO A 54 14.87 -0.85 -0.12
N THR A 55 15.11 -0.20 1.02
CA THR A 55 16.36 -0.37 1.79
C THR A 55 16.49 -1.72 2.50
N ARG A 56 15.36 -2.42 2.72
CA ARG A 56 15.30 -3.74 3.36
C ARG A 56 14.24 -4.61 2.68
N PRO A 57 14.50 -5.06 1.43
CA PRO A 57 13.56 -5.91 0.73
C PRO A 57 13.42 -7.25 1.45
N ARG A 58 12.22 -7.83 1.42
CA ARG A 58 11.91 -9.12 2.05
C ARG A 58 11.40 -10.08 0.99
N ALA A 59 11.73 -11.35 1.12
CA ALA A 59 11.22 -12.38 0.22
C ALA A 59 9.69 -12.30 0.15
N GLY A 60 9.12 -12.30 -1.06
CA GLY A 60 7.69 -12.13 -1.28
C GLY A 60 7.23 -10.67 -1.47
N MET A 61 8.12 -9.68 -1.33
CA MET A 61 7.79 -8.28 -1.58
C MET A 61 7.50 -8.07 -3.06
N LEU A 62 6.29 -7.55 -3.36
CA LEU A 62 5.90 -7.07 -4.67
C LEU A 62 6.07 -5.55 -4.72
N VAL A 63 6.57 -5.03 -5.84
CA VAL A 63 6.71 -3.60 -6.13
C VAL A 63 6.38 -3.36 -7.60
N TYR A 64 5.91 -2.17 -7.94
CA TYR A 64 5.84 -1.70 -9.32
C TYR A 64 6.98 -0.70 -9.53
N ALA A 65 7.95 -1.01 -10.38
CA ALA A 65 9.05 -0.12 -10.70
C ALA A 65 8.72 0.67 -11.99
N PRO A 66 8.84 2.01 -11.98
CA PRO A 66 8.55 2.85 -13.15
C PRO A 66 9.63 2.77 -14.25
N GLY A 67 10.80 2.18 -13.96
CA GLY A 67 11.93 2.12 -14.89
C GLY A 67 12.69 3.45 -14.99
N ALA A 68 13.61 3.52 -15.95
CA ALA A 68 14.45 4.71 -16.16
C ALA A 68 13.60 5.98 -16.45
N PRO A 69 13.99 7.16 -15.94
CA PRO A 69 15.23 7.48 -15.22
C PRO A 69 15.17 7.23 -13.70
N TYR A 70 14.08 6.67 -13.19
CA TYR A 70 13.90 6.37 -11.77
C TYR A 70 14.50 4.99 -11.44
N TRP A 71 13.87 4.26 -10.51
CA TRP A 71 14.31 2.92 -10.17
C TRP A 71 13.98 1.88 -11.25
N ASP A 72 15.01 1.17 -11.70
CA ASP A 72 14.95 0.00 -12.56
C ASP A 72 15.70 -1.17 -11.89
N PRO A 73 15.02 -2.25 -11.49
CA PRO A 73 15.65 -3.45 -10.91
C PRO A 73 16.41 -4.31 -11.94
N GLY A 74 16.40 -3.96 -13.23
CA GLY A 74 17.21 -4.57 -14.28
C GLY A 74 16.45 -4.99 -15.55
N ALA A 75 15.15 -4.73 -15.65
CA ALA A 75 14.32 -5.16 -16.79
C ALA A 75 13.27 -4.10 -17.19
N GLY A 76 13.53 -2.82 -16.92
CA GLY A 76 12.65 -1.70 -17.26
C GLY A 76 11.42 -1.58 -16.36
N GLU A 77 10.43 -0.84 -16.83
CA GLU A 77 9.15 -0.67 -16.12
C GLU A 77 8.41 -2.00 -15.92
N GLY A 78 7.85 -2.24 -14.73
CA GLY A 78 6.94 -3.36 -14.49
C GLY A 78 6.79 -3.78 -13.03
N ILE A 79 6.06 -4.87 -12.80
CA ILE A 79 5.90 -5.46 -11.46
C ILE A 79 7.07 -6.40 -11.19
N TYR A 80 7.65 -6.30 -10.00
CA TYR A 80 8.78 -7.11 -9.56
C TYR A 80 8.48 -7.81 -8.24
N LEU A 81 8.90 -9.07 -8.13
CA LEU A 81 8.91 -9.88 -6.93
C LEU A 81 10.34 -9.99 -6.38
N TYR A 82 10.54 -9.66 -5.10
CA TYR A 82 11.79 -9.98 -4.42
C TYR A 82 11.81 -11.46 -4.00
N THR A 83 12.72 -12.23 -4.58
CA THR A 83 12.81 -13.67 -4.36
C THR A 83 13.57 -14.02 -3.08
N SER A 84 13.44 -15.26 -2.61
CA SER A 84 14.26 -15.78 -1.51
C SER A 84 15.76 -15.83 -1.84
N GLY A 85 16.12 -15.80 -3.13
CA GLY A 85 17.51 -15.72 -3.61
C GLY A 85 18.11 -14.31 -3.50
N GLY A 86 17.36 -13.32 -3.00
CA GLY A 86 17.85 -11.96 -2.80
C GLY A 86 17.85 -11.10 -4.06
N THR A 87 17.10 -11.49 -5.09
CA THR A 87 17.03 -10.82 -6.39
C THR A 87 15.62 -10.37 -6.73
N TRP A 88 15.50 -9.33 -7.55
CA TRP A 88 14.23 -8.90 -8.13
C TRP A 88 13.93 -9.69 -9.41
N MET A 89 12.76 -10.28 -9.50
CA MET A 89 12.26 -10.98 -10.69
C MET A 89 11.06 -10.21 -11.25
N LYS A 90 11.12 -9.82 -12.53
CA LYS A 90 9.98 -9.21 -13.22
C LYS A 90 8.89 -10.26 -13.43
N LEU A 91 7.65 -9.89 -13.14
CA LEU A 91 6.45 -10.72 -13.35
C LEU A 91 5.74 -10.38 -14.67
#